data_AF-A0AAU3U163-F1
#
_entry.id   AF-A0AAU3U163-F1
#
_cell.length_a   1.000
_cell.length_b   1.000
_cell.length_c   1.000
_cell.angle_alpha   90.00
_cell.angle_beta   90.00
_cell.angle_gamma   90.00
#
_symmetry.space_group_name_H-M   'P 1'
#
loop_
_entity.id
_entity.type
_entity.pdbx_description
1 polymer ?
#
loop_
_entity_poly.entity_id
_entity_poly.type
_entity_poly.pdbx_seq_one_letter_code
_entity_poly.pdbx_strand_id
1 'polypeptide(L)'
;MTTAGPPVKGRATRQRAAVAAALDEVDEFRSAQELHDMLKHKGDSVGLTTVYRTLQNLADAGEVDVLRTSDGESVYRRCSTGEHHHHLVCRVCGKAVEVEGPAVEKWAEAIAAEHGYVNVAHTVEIFGTCAECSAG
;
A
#
# COMPACT_ATOMS: atom_id res chain seq x y z
N MET A 1 22.48 -33.89 18.16
CA MET A 1 22.70 -33.10 16.93
C MET A 1 21.53 -33.36 16.00
N THR A 2 20.46 -32.59 16.12
CA THR A 2 19.30 -32.66 15.23
C THR A 2 19.43 -31.54 14.22
N THR A 3 19.76 -31.88 12.98
CA THR A 3 19.78 -30.96 11.86
C THR A 3 18.34 -30.60 11.48
N ALA A 4 17.98 -29.33 11.64
CA ALA A 4 16.75 -28.80 11.08
C ALA A 4 16.83 -28.86 9.55
N GLY A 5 15.84 -29.50 8.91
CA GLY A 5 15.72 -29.52 7.46
C GLY A 5 15.40 -28.12 6.91
N PRO A 6 15.67 -27.87 5.61
CA PRO A 6 15.43 -26.57 4.99
C PRO A 6 13.92 -26.20 5.05
N PRO A 7 13.59 -24.90 5.23
CA PRO A 7 12.20 -24.48 5.40
C PRO A 7 11.41 -24.82 4.13
N VAL A 8 10.31 -25.54 4.29
CA VAL A 8 9.38 -25.83 3.20
C VAL A 8 8.79 -24.51 2.72
N LYS A 9 9.08 -24.10 1.47
CA LYS A 9 8.39 -22.98 0.82
C LYS A 9 6.91 -23.35 0.64
N GLY A 10 6.09 -23.02 1.64
CA GLY A 10 4.68 -23.38 1.71
C GLY A 10 3.80 -22.66 0.68
N ARG A 11 2.56 -23.13 0.50
CA ARG A 11 1.55 -22.49 -0.36
C ARG A 11 1.38 -20.99 -0.03
N ALA A 12 1.40 -20.64 1.26
CA ALA A 12 1.27 -19.27 1.73
C ALA A 12 2.42 -18.36 1.25
N THR A 13 3.65 -18.86 1.18
CA THR A 13 4.79 -18.04 0.72
C THR A 13 4.73 -17.78 -0.78
N ARG A 14 4.23 -18.75 -1.57
CA ARG A 14 3.96 -18.53 -3.01
C ARG A 14 2.86 -17.51 -3.26
N GLN A 15 1.77 -17.59 -2.50
CA GLN A 15 0.65 -16.63 -2.61
C GLN A 15 1.09 -15.22 -2.21
N ARG A 16 1.89 -15.07 -1.15
CA ARG A 16 2.48 -13.78 -0.77
C ARG A 16 3.36 -13.21 -1.88
N ALA A 17 4.24 -14.03 -2.45
CA ALA A 17 5.12 -13.62 -3.53
C ALA A 17 4.34 -13.18 -4.78
N ALA A 18 3.24 -13.89 -5.13
CA ALA A 18 2.41 -13.53 -6.27
C ALA A 18 1.73 -12.16 -6.07
N VAL A 19 1.14 -11.91 -4.90
CA VAL A 19 0.52 -10.60 -4.58
C VAL A 19 1.55 -9.48 -4.57
N ALA A 20 2.73 -9.71 -4.00
CA ALA A 20 3.81 -8.73 -4.01
C ALA A 20 4.26 -8.40 -5.44
N ALA A 21 4.48 -9.42 -6.27
CA ALA A 21 4.85 -9.25 -7.67
C ALA A 21 3.76 -8.53 -8.49
N ALA A 22 2.48 -8.73 -8.18
CA ALA A 22 1.40 -7.99 -8.84
C ALA A 22 1.43 -6.49 -8.51
N LEU A 23 1.84 -6.12 -7.29
CA LEU A 23 2.04 -4.72 -6.91
C LEU A 23 3.29 -4.11 -7.54
N ASP A 24 4.36 -4.89 -7.76
CA ASP A 24 5.59 -4.44 -8.43
C ASP A 24 5.36 -4.05 -9.91
N GLU A 25 4.21 -4.43 -10.49
CA GLU A 25 3.89 -4.18 -11.91
C GLU A 25 3.07 -2.91 -12.15
N VAL A 26 2.65 -2.21 -11.10
CA VAL A 26 1.77 -1.03 -11.18
C VAL A 26 2.31 0.10 -10.32
N ASP A 27 2.25 1.31 -10.86
CA ASP A 27 2.59 2.54 -10.14
C ASP A 27 1.36 3.21 -9.51
N GLU A 28 0.16 2.74 -9.85
CA GLU A 28 -1.09 3.23 -9.28
C GLU A 28 -1.45 2.52 -7.97
N PHE A 29 -2.19 3.21 -7.11
CA PHE A 29 -2.91 2.55 -6.04
C PHE A 29 -3.98 1.63 -6.63
N ARG A 30 -4.00 0.37 -6.17
CA ARG A 30 -4.95 -0.65 -6.63
C ARG A 30 -5.76 -1.22 -5.49
N SER A 31 -7.03 -1.50 -5.74
CA SER A 31 -7.84 -2.24 -4.78
C SER A 31 -7.45 -3.72 -4.74
N ALA A 32 -7.83 -4.40 -3.66
CA ALA A 32 -7.63 -5.84 -3.57
C ALA A 32 -8.38 -6.62 -4.67
N GLN A 33 -9.51 -6.08 -5.15
CA GLN A 33 -10.26 -6.67 -6.25
C GLN A 33 -9.51 -6.54 -7.56
N GLU A 34 -8.95 -5.35 -7.86
CA GLU A 34 -8.14 -5.15 -9.06
C GLU A 34 -6.89 -6.04 -9.07
N LEU A 35 -6.18 -6.14 -7.94
CA LEU A 35 -5.02 -7.02 -7.80
C LEU A 35 -5.39 -8.50 -7.95
N HIS A 36 -6.53 -8.92 -7.40
CA HIS A 36 -7.06 -10.26 -7.60
C HIS A 36 -7.33 -10.55 -9.09
N ASP A 37 -7.90 -9.59 -9.81
CA ASP A 37 -8.22 -9.74 -11.22
C ASP A 37 -6.95 -9.77 -12.09
N MET A 38 -5.92 -8.99 -11.73
CA MET A 38 -4.58 -9.07 -12.33
C MET A 38 -3.95 -10.46 -12.15
N LEU A 39 -3.99 -11.02 -10.93
CA LEU A 39 -3.48 -12.36 -10.63
C LEU A 39 -4.24 -13.43 -11.44
N LYS A 40 -5.57 -13.34 -11.47
CA LYS A 40 -6.42 -14.26 -12.23
C LYS A 40 -6.10 -14.23 -13.73
N HIS A 41 -5.82 -13.04 -14.29
CA HIS A 41 -5.45 -12.90 -15.69
C HIS A 41 -4.12 -13.61 -16.03
N LYS A 42 -3.20 -13.70 -15.07
CA LYS A 42 -1.94 -14.45 -15.18
C LYS A 42 -2.08 -15.96 -14.96
N GLY A 43 -3.28 -16.44 -14.64
CA GLY A 43 -3.56 -17.84 -14.36
C GLY A 43 -3.27 -18.26 -12.91
N ASP A 44 -3.05 -17.31 -12.00
CA ASP A 44 -2.87 -17.62 -10.58
C ASP A 44 -4.19 -17.99 -9.90
N SER A 45 -4.18 -19.08 -9.12
CA SER A 45 -5.36 -19.57 -8.39
C SER A 45 -5.41 -19.03 -6.95
N VAL A 46 -5.30 -17.71 -6.78
CA VAL A 46 -5.35 -17.04 -5.46
C VAL A 46 -6.75 -16.46 -5.26
N GLY A 47 -7.47 -16.93 -4.25
CA GLY A 47 -8.81 -16.39 -3.95
C GLY A 47 -8.74 -14.98 -3.34
N LEU A 48 -9.75 -14.14 -3.62
CA LEU A 48 -9.83 -12.75 -3.17
C LEU A 48 -9.57 -12.55 -1.66
N THR A 49 -10.15 -13.39 -0.79
CA THR A 49 -9.89 -13.31 0.66
C THR A 49 -8.41 -13.52 1.02
N THR A 50 -7.69 -14.32 0.24
CA THR A 50 -6.24 -14.51 0.42
C THR A 50 -5.47 -13.27 -0.03
N VAL A 51 -5.93 -12.60 -1.10
CA VAL A 51 -5.36 -11.32 -1.56
C VAL A 51 -5.50 -10.27 -0.46
N TYR A 52 -6.72 -10.04 0.06
CA TYR A 52 -6.95 -9.11 1.18
C TYR A 52 -6.05 -9.38 2.38
N ARG A 53 -6.01 -10.63 2.88
CA ARG A 53 -5.17 -10.98 4.03
C ARG A 53 -3.69 -10.77 3.75
N THR A 54 -3.25 -11.04 2.53
CA THR A 54 -1.86 -10.86 2.14
C THR A 54 -1.49 -9.38 2.09
N LEU A 55 -2.36 -8.55 1.52
CA LEU A 55 -2.19 -7.10 1.48
C LEU A 55 -2.16 -6.49 2.88
N GLN A 56 -3.06 -6.91 3.76
CA GLN A 56 -3.02 -6.46 5.15
C GLN A 56 -1.71 -6.86 5.83
N ASN A 57 -1.25 -8.10 5.66
CA ASN A 57 0.04 -8.54 6.20
C ASN A 57 1.26 -7.85 5.57
N LEU A 58 1.13 -7.29 4.36
CA LEU A 58 2.18 -6.48 3.74
C LEU A 58 2.15 -5.07 4.32
N ALA A 59 0.96 -4.50 4.50
CA ALA A 59 0.77 -3.17 5.08
C ALA A 59 1.22 -3.12 6.55
N ASP A 60 0.84 -4.12 7.35
CA ASP A 60 1.27 -4.26 8.74
C ASP A 60 2.80 -4.43 8.87
N ALA A 61 3.46 -4.92 7.82
CA ALA A 61 4.91 -5.05 7.75
C ALA A 61 5.61 -3.81 7.17
N GLY A 62 4.87 -2.77 6.77
CA GLY A 62 5.41 -1.58 6.10
C GLY A 62 5.97 -1.85 4.71
N GLU A 63 5.57 -2.95 4.06
CA GLU A 63 6.03 -3.30 2.71
C GLU A 63 5.17 -2.68 1.59
N VAL A 64 3.98 -2.22 1.93
CA VAL A 64 3.04 -1.55 1.03
C VAL A 64 2.30 -0.48 1.81
N ASP A 65 1.97 0.62 1.14
CA ASP A 65 1.14 1.66 1.70
C ASP A 65 -0.33 1.37 1.41
N VAL A 66 -1.18 1.82 2.32
CA VAL A 66 -2.63 1.71 2.24
C VAL A 66 -3.27 3.07 2.39
N LEU A 67 -4.19 3.38 1.49
CA LEU A 67 -5.00 4.59 1.55
C LEU A 67 -6.48 4.19 1.58
N ARG A 68 -7.33 5.12 2.02
CA ARG A 68 -8.78 4.99 1.88
C ARG A 68 -9.30 5.99 0.85
N THR A 69 -9.94 5.47 -0.17
CA THR A 69 -10.65 6.27 -1.17
C THR A 69 -11.89 6.94 -0.56
N SER A 70 -12.49 7.89 -1.28
CA SER A 70 -13.65 8.64 -0.80
C SER A 70 -14.91 7.79 -0.55
N ASP A 71 -15.02 6.64 -1.21
CA ASP A 71 -16.07 5.64 -1.01
C ASP A 71 -15.72 4.61 0.09
N GLY A 72 -14.55 4.75 0.71
CA GLY A 72 -14.10 3.94 1.85
C GLY A 72 -13.38 2.64 1.48
N GLU A 73 -13.10 2.41 0.19
CA GLU A 73 -12.30 1.27 -0.26
C GLU A 73 -10.83 1.44 0.13
N SER A 74 -10.21 0.34 0.59
CA SER A 74 -8.76 0.28 0.79
C SER A 74 -8.06 0.01 -0.53
N VAL A 75 -7.13 0.90 -0.88
CA VAL A 75 -6.25 0.74 -2.04
C VAL A 75 -4.81 0.68 -1.60
N TYR A 76 -4.00 -0.07 -2.34
CA TYR A 76 -2.65 -0.47 -1.94
C TYR A 76 -1.65 -0.11 -3.03
N ARG A 77 -0.45 0.30 -2.61
CA ARG A 77 0.68 0.53 -3.51
C ARG A 77 1.97 0.07 -2.86
N ARG A 78 2.89 -0.45 -3.65
CA ARG A 78 4.28 -0.61 -3.23
C ARG A 78 5.06 0.64 -3.62
N CYS A 79 5.56 1.35 -2.62
CA CYS A 79 6.32 2.58 -2.83
C CYS A 79 7.80 2.28 -3.07
N SER A 80 8.46 3.21 -3.75
CA SER A 80 9.85 3.06 -4.21
C SER A 80 10.87 3.33 -3.10
N THR A 81 10.49 4.13 -2.11
CA THR A 81 11.34 4.51 -0.98
C THR A 81 10.89 3.82 0.30
N GLY A 82 11.85 3.51 1.18
CA GLY A 82 11.58 3.09 2.56
C GLY A 82 11.58 4.25 3.56
N GLU A 83 11.72 5.48 3.07
CA GLU A 83 11.68 6.69 3.90
C GLU A 83 10.24 7.13 4.11
N HIS A 84 9.98 7.88 5.18
CA HIS A 84 8.64 8.38 5.47
C HIS A 84 8.23 9.42 4.41
N HIS A 85 7.14 9.15 3.71
CA HIS A 85 6.61 9.98 2.65
C HIS A 85 5.07 9.96 2.65
N HIS A 86 4.48 10.85 1.86
CA HIS A 86 3.05 10.96 1.68
C HIS A 86 2.68 10.84 0.20
N HIS A 87 1.39 10.91 -0.09
CA HIS A 87 0.87 10.67 -1.43
C HIS A 87 0.04 11.83 -1.96
N LEU A 88 0.31 12.23 -3.21
CA LEU A 88 -0.64 12.96 -4.05
C LEU A 88 -1.28 11.97 -5.03
N VAL A 89 -2.59 11.74 -4.91
CA VAL A 89 -3.30 10.65 -5.59
C VAL A 89 -4.41 11.16 -6.49
N CYS A 90 -4.45 10.66 -7.73
CA CYS A 90 -5.58 10.85 -8.62
C CYS A 90 -6.76 9.97 -8.20
N ARG A 91 -7.91 10.58 -7.91
CA ARG A 91 -9.14 9.88 -7.52
C ARG A 91 -9.74 9.02 -8.64
N VAL A 92 -9.32 9.23 -9.90
CA VAL A 92 -9.93 8.58 -11.07
C VAL A 92 -9.12 7.35 -11.50
N CYS A 93 -7.80 7.48 -11.63
CA CYS A 93 -6.95 6.40 -12.13
C CYS A 93 -6.01 5.80 -11.08
N GLY A 94 -5.97 6.32 -9.86
CA GLY A 94 -5.06 5.83 -8.81
C GLY A 94 -3.60 6.25 -8.98
N LYS A 95 -3.23 6.94 -10.07
CA LYS A 95 -1.89 7.52 -10.27
C LYS A 95 -1.49 8.33 -9.05
N ALA A 96 -0.30 8.06 -8.52
CA ALA A 96 0.17 8.72 -7.33
C ALA A 96 1.63 9.19 -7.44
N VAL A 97 1.94 10.26 -6.74
CA VAL A 97 3.29 10.83 -6.59
C VAL A 97 3.67 10.75 -5.11
N GLU A 98 4.84 10.20 -4.82
CA GLU A 98 5.46 10.26 -3.49
C GLU A 98 5.90 11.71 -3.22
N VAL A 99 5.48 12.27 -2.08
CA VAL A 99 5.78 13.65 -1.69
C VAL A 99 6.29 13.71 -0.26
N GLU A 100 7.30 14.55 -0.05
CA GLU A 100 7.81 14.89 1.27
C GLU A 100 7.30 16.26 1.72
N GLY A 101 7.12 16.43 3.03
CA GLY A 101 6.67 17.70 3.60
C GLY A 101 7.32 18.02 4.94
N PRO A 102 8.61 18.40 4.99
CA PRO A 102 9.29 18.64 6.27
C PRO A 102 8.61 19.69 7.17
N ALA A 103 7.86 20.63 6.60
CA ALA A 103 7.07 21.59 7.35
C ALA A 103 5.81 20.96 7.98
N VAL A 104 5.17 20.01 7.28
CA VAL A 104 4.00 19.26 7.77
C VAL A 104 4.42 18.34 8.91
N GLU A 105 5.56 17.66 8.77
CA GLU A 105 6.13 16.81 9.83
C GLU A 105 6.35 17.59 11.13
N LYS A 106 7.06 18.71 11.04
CA LYS A 106 7.33 19.58 12.20
C LYS A 106 6.06 20.11 12.85
N TRP A 107 5.06 20.46 12.04
CA TRP A 107 3.78 20.95 12.53
C TRP A 107 3.02 19.85 13.28
N ALA A 108 2.95 18.63 12.74
CA ALA A 108 2.28 17.50 13.38
C ALA A 108 2.90 17.16 14.75
N GLU A 109 4.23 17.09 14.81
CA GLU A 109 4.97 16.87 16.06
C GLU A 109 4.73 17.98 17.08
N ALA A 110 4.78 19.24 16.65
CA ALA A 110 4.61 20.39 17.54
C ALA A 110 3.21 20.42 18.17
N ILE A 111 2.16 20.17 17.37
CA ILE A 111 0.76 20.12 17.86
C ILE A 111 0.59 18.99 18.88
N ALA A 112 1.11 17.80 18.59
CA ALA A 112 0.98 16.69 19.52
C ALA A 112 1.72 16.96 20.84
N ALA A 113 2.91 17.56 20.77
CA ALA A 113 3.69 17.94 21.95
C ALA A 113 3.00 19.02 22.78
N GLU A 114 2.43 20.05 22.14
CA GLU A 114 1.71 21.15 22.80
C GLU A 114 0.53 20.63 23.65
N HIS A 115 -0.14 19.59 23.17
CA HIS A 115 -1.28 18.99 23.87
C HIS A 115 -0.94 17.77 24.74
N GLY A 116 0.35 17.42 24.86
CA GLY A 116 0.80 16.30 25.71
C GLY A 116 0.42 14.91 25.20
N TYR A 117 0.25 14.74 23.88
CA TYR A 117 0.00 13.44 23.27
C TYR A 117 1.31 12.65 23.15
N VAL A 118 1.22 11.32 23.26
CA VAL A 118 2.35 10.38 23.13
C VAL A 118 2.00 9.28 22.12
N ASN A 119 3.00 8.58 21.59
CA ASN A 119 2.84 7.57 20.52
C ASN A 119 2.09 8.14 19.31
N VAL A 120 2.55 9.30 18.85
CA VAL A 120 1.92 10.06 17.77
C VAL A 120 2.13 9.33 16.46
N ALA A 121 1.05 9.20 15.71
CA ALA A 121 1.06 8.84 14.31
C ALA A 121 0.22 9.85 13.55
N HIS A 122 0.60 10.14 12.31
CA HIS A 122 -0.16 11.00 11.41
C HIS A 122 -0.35 10.34 10.06
N THR A 123 -1.37 10.79 9.36
CA THR A 123 -1.69 10.36 8.00
C THR A 123 -1.93 11.61 7.19
N VAL A 124 -1.19 11.76 6.08
CA VAL A 124 -1.38 12.87 5.14
C VAL A 124 -1.53 12.30 3.75
N GLU A 125 -2.67 12.61 3.14
CA GLU A 125 -3.01 12.16 1.80
C GLU A 125 -3.64 13.34 1.06
N ILE A 126 -3.15 13.62 -0.14
CA ILE A 126 -3.66 14.70 -0.98
C ILE A 126 -4.36 14.05 -2.17
N PHE A 127 -5.64 14.37 -2.35
CA PHE A 127 -6.44 13.81 -3.43
C PHE A 127 -6.84 14.86 -4.45
N GLY A 128 -6.64 14.55 -5.73
CA GLY A 128 -7.01 15.40 -6.85
C GLY A 128 -7.43 14.59 -8.08
N THR A 129 -7.50 15.27 -9.23
CA THR A 129 -7.67 14.63 -10.54
C THR A 129 -6.46 15.01 -11.38
N CYS A 130 -5.73 14.02 -11.91
CA CYS A 130 -4.55 14.30 -12.71
C CYS A 130 -4.93 14.92 -14.06
N ALA A 131 -3.96 15.55 -14.73
CA ALA A 131 -4.18 16.21 -16.01
C ALA A 131 -4.80 15.27 -17.06
N GLU A 132 -4.30 14.03 -17.13
CA GLU A 132 -4.79 12.98 -18.05
C GLU A 132 -6.27 12.67 -17.83
N CYS A 133 -6.72 12.49 -16.59
CA CYS A 133 -8.12 12.23 -16.28
C CYS A 133 -9.02 13.47 -16.36
N SER A 134 -8.46 14.67 -16.20
CA SER A 134 -9.24 15.92 -16.36
C SER A 134 -9.48 16.33 -17.81
N ALA A 135 -8.67 15.78 -18.72
CA ALA A 135 -8.76 16.02 -20.16
C ALA A 135 -9.60 14.95 -20.90
N GLY A 136 -9.98 13.87 -20.20
CA GLY A 136 -10.74 12.73 -20.72
C GLY A 136 -12.25 12.83 -20.49
#